data_AF-A0A979G495-F1
#
_entry.id   AF-A0A979G495-F1
#
_cell.length_a   1.000
_cell.length_b   1.000
_cell.length_c   1.000
_cell.angle_alpha   90.00
_cell.angle_beta   90.00
_cell.angle_gamma   90.00
#
_symmetry.space_group_name_H-M   'P 1'
#
loop_
_entity.id
_entity.type
_entity.pdbx_description
1 polymer ?
#
loop_
_entity_poly.entity_id
_entity_poly.type
_entity_poly.pdbx_seq_one_letter_code
_entity_poly.pdbx_strand_id
1 'polypeptide(L)'
;MKHLIILVLSGLIFFSNLTLKSQALIHYSKTIKPDYCLKDSIDVKDVIGRPVKIWHEGGVFSTLDMSKKIKWPSEEIRKRGGQSGWGTFEPKAGDTGIVTHIFTEKSGVNKYIYLLKIQGNYVPVACSYITSVDLLDSHKQYEQDWINDSINNVNYAAGCKFKIRNVNNSWSRAGLNNIDKQSEDFACSLIKKGIDTIMLCKYIFDNGSLPGEKGFILWIDNGQGYVKSYFNNASHEPTNNKAMSFDSRDLIDYFFINRLDTVTSTPKSEIWISHSLGYSIQLYVPGFFYRERLTDFIIKQDTTHPKSIWWNMISEKLMTLKQE
;
A
#
# COMPACT_ATOMS: atom_id res chain seq x y z
N MET A 1 63.76 37.83 -6.32
CA MET A 1 63.50 36.80 -7.36
C MET A 1 63.52 35.42 -6.72
N LYS A 2 62.35 34.83 -6.51
CA LYS A 2 62.06 33.39 -6.41
C LYS A 2 60.53 33.29 -6.35
N HIS A 3 59.92 33.10 -7.51
CA HIS A 3 58.48 32.91 -7.66
C HIS A 3 58.11 31.52 -7.14
N LEU A 4 57.23 31.48 -6.15
CA LEU A 4 56.55 30.26 -5.73
C LEU A 4 55.25 30.17 -6.53
N ILE A 5 55.25 29.28 -7.53
CA ILE A 5 54.07 28.93 -8.32
C ILE A 5 53.23 27.98 -7.48
N ILE A 6 52.08 28.46 -7.00
CA ILE A 6 51.04 27.60 -6.41
C ILE A 6 50.25 27.00 -7.56
N LEU A 7 50.53 25.73 -7.85
CA LEU A 7 49.72 24.89 -8.73
C LEU A 7 48.39 24.59 -8.01
N VAL A 8 47.33 25.27 -8.43
CA VAL A 8 45.95 24.89 -8.11
C VAL A 8 45.63 23.65 -8.94
N LEU A 9 45.74 22.46 -8.33
CA LEU A 9 45.21 21.23 -8.90
C LEU A 9 43.68 21.32 -8.87
N SER A 10 43.10 21.70 -10.00
CA SER A 10 41.69 21.53 -10.31
C SER A 10 41.36 20.03 -10.35
N GLY A 11 40.87 19.51 -9.24
CA GLY A 11 40.24 18.20 -9.15
C GLY A 11 38.96 18.19 -9.98
N LEU A 12 39.09 17.97 -11.29
CA LEU A 12 38.03 17.43 -12.14
C LEU A 12 37.65 16.07 -11.57
N ILE A 13 36.64 16.05 -10.70
CA ILE A 13 35.91 14.84 -10.39
C ILE A 13 35.22 14.45 -11.68
N PHE A 14 35.82 13.46 -12.35
CA PHE A 14 35.24 12.72 -13.45
C PHE A 14 33.83 12.29 -13.02
N PHE A 15 32.83 12.90 -13.64
CA PHE A 15 31.51 12.32 -13.80
C PHE A 15 31.70 11.02 -14.58
N SER A 16 31.99 9.93 -13.87
CA SER A 16 31.90 8.60 -14.45
C SER A 16 30.43 8.40 -14.81
N ASN A 17 30.18 8.38 -16.11
CA ASN A 17 28.96 7.98 -16.76
C ASN A 17 28.41 6.71 -16.11
N LEU A 18 27.53 6.87 -15.11
CA LEU A 18 26.43 5.95 -14.90
C LEU A 18 25.49 6.19 -16.08
N THR A 19 25.85 5.60 -17.22
CA THR A 19 24.85 5.20 -18.20
C THR A 19 23.83 4.41 -17.42
N LEU A 20 22.69 5.05 -17.14
CA LEU A 20 21.46 4.37 -16.80
C LEU A 20 21.34 3.25 -17.82
N LYS A 21 21.59 2.01 -17.39
CA LYS A 21 20.98 0.86 -18.03
C LYS A 21 19.52 1.23 -18.06
N SER A 22 19.04 1.51 -19.27
CA SER A 22 17.65 1.41 -19.67
C SER A 22 17.00 0.36 -18.79
N GLN A 23 16.33 0.82 -17.73
CA GLN A 23 15.33 0.01 -17.10
C GLN A 23 14.29 -0.09 -18.20
N ALA A 24 14.21 -1.27 -18.80
CA ALA A 24 13.05 -1.67 -19.53
C ALA A 24 11.88 -1.41 -18.57
N LEU A 25 11.24 -0.25 -18.70
CA LEU A 25 9.88 -0.04 -18.25
C LEU A 25 9.09 -1.05 -19.04
N ILE A 26 8.97 -2.25 -18.49
CA ILE A 26 8.06 -3.28 -18.97
C ILE A 26 6.71 -2.62 -18.81
N HIS A 27 6.21 -2.04 -19.90
CA HIS A 27 4.85 -1.57 -20.02
C HIS A 27 3.97 -2.80 -19.86
N TYR A 28 3.60 -3.07 -18.61
CA TYR A 28 2.75 -4.17 -18.27
C TYR A 28 1.32 -3.80 -18.66
N SER A 29 0.87 -4.35 -19.77
CA SER A 29 -0.55 -4.53 -20.00
C SER A 29 -1.06 -5.49 -18.93
N LYS A 30 -2.01 -5.03 -18.09
CA LYS A 30 -2.68 -5.86 -17.08
C LYS A 30 -3.33 -7.04 -17.80
N THR A 31 -2.61 -8.14 -17.89
CA THR A 31 -3.07 -9.29 -18.65
C THR A 31 -4.14 -9.96 -17.81
N ILE A 32 -5.34 -10.04 -18.38
CA ILE A 32 -6.51 -10.56 -17.66
C ILE A 32 -6.29 -12.06 -17.48
N LYS A 33 -6.20 -12.50 -16.23
CA LYS A 33 -6.16 -13.91 -15.87
C LYS A 33 -7.38 -14.61 -16.49
N PRO A 34 -7.21 -15.68 -17.28
CA PRO A 34 -8.34 -16.42 -17.81
C PRO A 34 -9.23 -16.91 -16.68
N ASP A 35 -10.54 -16.75 -16.85
CA ASP A 35 -11.50 -17.24 -15.89
C ASP A 35 -11.74 -18.74 -16.12
N TYR A 36 -11.06 -19.56 -15.34
CA TYR A 36 -11.22 -21.02 -15.33
C TYR A 36 -12.46 -21.49 -14.55
N CYS A 37 -13.20 -20.57 -13.92
CA CYS A 37 -14.41 -20.87 -13.14
C CYS A 37 -15.70 -20.72 -13.96
N LEU A 38 -15.68 -19.97 -15.06
CA LEU A 38 -16.83 -19.79 -15.94
C LEU A 38 -16.85 -20.85 -17.05
N LYS A 39 -18.02 -21.46 -17.26
CA LYS A 39 -18.22 -22.49 -18.29
C LYS A 39 -18.20 -21.89 -19.72
N ASP A 40 -18.53 -20.61 -19.83
CA ASP A 40 -18.72 -19.93 -21.12
C ASP A 40 -17.42 -19.31 -21.67
N SER A 41 -16.38 -19.20 -20.83
CA SER A 41 -15.06 -18.68 -21.21
C SER A 41 -14.12 -19.77 -21.74
N ILE A 42 -14.32 -21.02 -21.33
CA ILE A 42 -13.44 -22.14 -21.66
C ILE A 42 -14.25 -23.46 -21.72
N ASP A 43 -14.22 -24.19 -22.84
CA ASP A 43 -14.74 -25.57 -22.86
C ASP A 43 -13.87 -26.44 -21.95
N VAL A 44 -14.46 -26.97 -20.89
CA VAL A 44 -13.82 -27.82 -19.88
C VAL A 44 -13.06 -29.00 -20.52
N LYS A 45 -13.54 -29.52 -21.66
CA LYS A 45 -12.86 -30.60 -22.40
C LYS A 45 -11.57 -30.12 -23.06
N ASP A 46 -11.53 -28.86 -23.48
CA ASP A 46 -10.37 -28.29 -24.16
C ASP A 46 -9.21 -28.03 -23.22
N VAL A 47 -9.45 -27.96 -21.90
CA VAL A 47 -8.41 -27.70 -20.90
C VAL A 47 -7.62 -28.95 -20.51
N ILE A 48 -8.23 -30.13 -20.59
CA ILE A 48 -7.53 -31.39 -20.29
C ILE A 48 -6.36 -31.56 -21.28
N GLY A 49 -5.19 -31.89 -20.76
CA GLY A 49 -3.94 -31.97 -21.52
C GLY A 49 -3.21 -30.64 -21.68
N ARG A 50 -3.80 -29.50 -21.30
CA ARG A 50 -3.12 -28.21 -21.36
C ARG A 50 -2.19 -28.00 -20.17
N PRO A 51 -1.04 -27.35 -20.37
CA PRO A 51 -0.22 -26.86 -19.29
C PRO A 51 -0.88 -25.66 -18.62
N VAL A 52 -0.93 -25.69 -17.29
CA VAL A 52 -1.38 -24.57 -16.45
C VAL A 52 -0.41 -24.42 -15.28
N LYS A 53 -0.56 -23.31 -14.55
CA LYS A 53 0.24 -22.97 -13.40
C LYS A 53 -0.63 -22.75 -12.16
N ILE A 54 -0.14 -23.14 -10.99
CA ILE A 54 -0.72 -22.75 -9.71
C ILE A 54 -0.47 -21.25 -9.51
N TRP A 55 -1.55 -20.48 -9.44
CA TRP A 55 -1.48 -19.05 -9.20
C TRP A 55 -1.17 -18.75 -7.73
N HIS A 56 -1.83 -19.43 -6.78
CA HIS A 56 -1.62 -19.29 -5.34
C HIS A 56 -1.90 -20.62 -4.62
N GLU A 57 -1.06 -21.02 -3.67
CA GLU A 57 -1.13 -22.32 -2.97
C GLU A 57 -2.39 -22.49 -2.09
N GLY A 58 -2.96 -21.40 -1.58
CA GLY A 58 -4.22 -21.41 -0.81
C GLY A 58 -5.44 -21.98 -1.56
N GLY A 59 -5.34 -22.23 -2.87
CA GLY A 59 -6.37 -22.94 -3.65
C GLY A 59 -6.15 -24.44 -3.80
N VAL A 60 -5.09 -24.99 -3.22
CA VAL A 60 -4.75 -26.42 -3.29
C VAL A 60 -5.59 -27.20 -2.27
N PHE A 61 -6.28 -28.23 -2.74
CA PHE A 61 -7.07 -29.12 -1.88
C PHE A 61 -6.22 -30.31 -1.39
N SER A 62 -5.33 -30.06 -0.43
CA SER A 62 -4.37 -31.05 0.08
C SER A 62 -5.00 -32.34 0.61
N THR A 63 -6.26 -32.30 1.04
CA THR A 63 -6.97 -33.43 1.67
C THR A 63 -8.04 -34.07 0.78
N LEU A 64 -8.13 -33.66 -0.49
CA LEU A 64 -9.20 -34.11 -1.39
C LEU A 64 -9.19 -35.63 -1.61
N ASP A 65 -8.01 -36.24 -1.57
CA ASP A 65 -7.79 -37.68 -1.72
C ASP A 65 -8.51 -38.50 -0.64
N MET A 66 -8.70 -37.93 0.56
CA MET A 66 -9.41 -38.56 1.67
C MET A 66 -10.94 -38.50 1.50
N SER A 67 -11.45 -37.67 0.59
CA SER A 67 -12.88 -37.54 0.33
C SER A 67 -13.41 -38.74 -0.45
N LYS A 68 -14.30 -39.52 0.20
CA LYS A 68 -15.06 -40.59 -0.46
C LYS A 68 -16.21 -40.08 -1.32
N LYS A 69 -16.54 -38.79 -1.24
CA LYS A 69 -17.68 -38.19 -1.96
C LYS A 69 -17.33 -37.78 -3.40
N ILE A 70 -16.04 -37.68 -3.72
CA ILE A 70 -15.55 -37.27 -5.02
C ILE A 70 -15.12 -38.50 -5.81
N LYS A 71 -15.58 -38.60 -7.06
CA LYS A 71 -15.19 -39.69 -7.96
C LYS A 71 -13.85 -39.36 -8.61
N TRP A 72 -12.82 -40.09 -8.23
CA TRP A 72 -11.48 -39.98 -8.82
C TRP A 72 -11.39 -40.72 -10.17
N PRO A 73 -10.50 -40.30 -11.09
CA PRO A 73 -10.31 -40.98 -12.37
C PRO A 73 -9.82 -42.43 -12.22
N SER A 74 -8.96 -42.68 -11.23
CA SER A 74 -8.55 -44.02 -10.81
C SER A 74 -8.10 -44.00 -9.36
N GLU A 75 -8.09 -45.17 -8.72
CA GLU A 75 -7.60 -45.34 -7.36
C GLU A 75 -6.09 -45.08 -7.24
N GLU A 76 -5.32 -45.40 -8.29
CA GLU A 76 -3.89 -45.09 -8.36
C GLU A 76 -3.64 -43.57 -8.35
N ILE A 77 -4.42 -42.82 -9.14
CA ILE A 77 -4.36 -41.35 -9.18
C ILE A 77 -4.77 -40.77 -7.83
N ARG A 78 -5.83 -41.31 -7.19
CA ARG A 78 -6.26 -40.87 -5.85
C ARG A 78 -5.16 -41.02 -4.81
N LYS A 79 -4.47 -42.17 -4.78
CA LYS A 79 -3.36 -42.44 -3.85
C LYS A 79 -2.17 -41.49 -4.01
N ARG A 80 -2.06 -40.79 -5.15
CA ARG A 80 -1.03 -39.76 -5.44
C ARG A 80 -1.62 -38.35 -5.50
N GLY A 81 -2.90 -38.20 -5.16
CA GLY A 81 -3.79 -37.07 -5.44
C GLY A 81 -3.96 -36.06 -4.32
N GLY A 82 -3.19 -36.19 -3.24
CA GLY A 82 -3.30 -35.36 -2.06
C GLY A 82 -2.07 -35.53 -1.17
N GLN A 83 -2.02 -34.77 -0.09
CA GLN A 83 -0.88 -34.67 0.81
C GLN A 83 -0.42 -36.04 1.32
N SER A 84 -1.34 -36.99 1.52
CA SER A 84 -1.00 -38.37 1.94
C SER A 84 -0.12 -39.11 0.92
N GLY A 85 -0.22 -38.76 -0.36
CA GLY A 85 0.50 -39.36 -1.47
C GLY A 85 1.68 -38.54 -1.99
N TRP A 86 1.82 -37.28 -1.57
CA TRP A 86 2.87 -36.38 -2.05
C TRP A 86 4.23 -36.60 -1.35
N GLY A 87 4.24 -37.23 -0.17
CA GLY A 87 5.46 -37.41 0.60
C GLY A 87 6.05 -36.06 1.02
N THR A 88 7.24 -35.72 0.52
CA THR A 88 7.90 -34.43 0.77
C THR A 88 7.57 -33.36 -0.27
N PHE A 89 6.78 -33.68 -1.28
CA PHE A 89 6.37 -32.71 -2.30
C PHE A 89 5.28 -31.79 -1.74
N GLU A 90 5.47 -30.48 -1.90
CA GLU A 90 4.52 -29.46 -1.50
C GLU A 90 4.23 -28.55 -2.71
N PRO A 91 3.00 -28.57 -3.24
CA PRO A 91 2.63 -27.70 -4.35
C PRO A 91 2.67 -26.24 -3.93
N LYS A 92 3.29 -25.38 -4.75
CA LYS A 92 3.41 -23.95 -4.48
C LYS A 92 2.97 -23.11 -5.67
N ALA A 93 2.67 -21.83 -5.42
CA ALA A 93 2.57 -20.84 -6.47
C ALA A 93 3.79 -20.88 -7.41
N GLY A 94 3.53 -20.84 -8.70
CA GLY A 94 4.57 -20.97 -9.72
C GLY A 94 4.68 -22.37 -10.32
N ASP A 95 4.28 -23.42 -9.61
CA ASP A 95 4.38 -24.79 -10.11
C ASP A 95 3.49 -25.00 -11.33
N THR A 96 4.07 -25.60 -12.38
CA THR A 96 3.37 -25.89 -13.63
C THR A 96 3.04 -27.37 -13.74
N GLY A 97 1.84 -27.67 -14.22
CA GLY A 97 1.38 -29.03 -14.44
C GLY A 97 0.45 -29.16 -15.63
N ILE A 98 0.21 -30.40 -16.03
CA ILE A 98 -0.77 -30.71 -17.07
C ILE A 98 -2.12 -31.01 -16.41
N VAL A 99 -3.19 -30.40 -16.89
CA VAL A 99 -4.54 -30.73 -16.43
C VAL A 99 -4.90 -32.16 -16.85
N THR A 100 -5.16 -33.03 -15.90
CA THR A 100 -5.48 -34.45 -16.15
C THR A 100 -6.94 -34.80 -15.91
N HIS A 101 -7.61 -34.03 -15.06
CA HIS A 101 -9.02 -34.22 -14.75
C HIS A 101 -9.61 -32.92 -14.18
N ILE A 102 -10.93 -32.81 -14.21
CA ILE A 102 -11.67 -31.69 -13.63
C ILE A 102 -12.84 -32.27 -12.85
N PHE A 103 -12.86 -32.03 -11.55
CA PHE A 103 -13.99 -32.37 -10.70
C PHE A 103 -15.01 -31.24 -10.78
N THR A 104 -16.26 -31.57 -11.11
CA THR A 104 -17.35 -30.60 -11.18
C THR A 104 -18.23 -30.74 -9.95
N GLU A 105 -18.27 -29.70 -9.12
CA GLU A 105 -19.22 -29.63 -8.01
C GLU A 105 -20.52 -28.96 -8.46
N LYS A 106 -21.67 -29.50 -8.03
CA LYS A 106 -22.99 -28.96 -8.38
C LYS A 106 -23.30 -27.62 -7.68
N SER A 107 -22.60 -27.29 -6.59
CA SER A 107 -22.82 -26.11 -5.77
C SER A 107 -21.54 -25.69 -5.05
N GLY A 108 -21.18 -24.40 -5.12
CA GLY A 108 -20.00 -23.84 -4.46
C GLY A 108 -19.41 -22.66 -5.22
N VAL A 109 -18.56 -21.86 -4.55
CA VAL A 109 -17.85 -20.72 -5.17
C VAL A 109 -16.81 -21.22 -6.19
N ASN A 110 -16.24 -22.40 -5.97
CA ASN A 110 -15.33 -23.08 -6.89
C ASN A 110 -16.04 -24.23 -7.59
N LYS A 111 -16.79 -23.92 -8.65
CA LYS A 111 -17.56 -24.90 -9.43
C LYS A 111 -16.71 -26.03 -10.03
N TYR A 112 -15.43 -25.76 -10.25
CA TYR A 112 -14.46 -26.69 -10.83
C TYR A 112 -13.19 -26.78 -9.97
N ILE A 113 -12.75 -28.02 -9.75
CA ILE A 113 -11.44 -28.33 -9.17
C ILE A 113 -10.61 -29.04 -10.24
N TYR A 114 -9.49 -28.46 -10.61
CA TYR A 114 -8.59 -28.97 -11.64
C TYR A 114 -7.55 -29.89 -11.01
N LEU A 115 -7.39 -31.11 -11.55
CA LEU A 115 -6.37 -32.05 -11.12
C LEU A 115 -5.13 -31.92 -12.02
N LEU A 116 -4.07 -31.34 -11.48
CA LEU A 116 -2.82 -31.09 -12.20
C LEU A 116 -1.82 -32.22 -11.96
N LYS A 117 -1.18 -32.73 -13.02
CA LYS A 117 -0.02 -33.59 -12.89
C LYS A 117 1.25 -32.75 -12.83
N ILE A 118 1.88 -32.68 -11.67
CA ILE A 118 3.09 -31.87 -11.38
C ILE A 118 4.16 -32.81 -10.84
N GLN A 119 5.30 -32.93 -11.53
CA GLN A 119 6.42 -33.79 -11.12
C GLN A 119 6.03 -35.23 -10.73
N GLY A 120 4.98 -35.77 -11.37
CA GLY A 120 4.46 -37.11 -11.09
C GLY A 120 3.46 -37.21 -9.95
N ASN A 121 3.19 -36.11 -9.23
CA ASN A 121 2.11 -35.99 -8.25
C ASN A 121 0.84 -35.43 -8.90
N TYR A 122 -0.31 -35.72 -8.29
CA TYR A 122 -1.60 -35.21 -8.73
C TYR A 122 -2.10 -34.18 -7.71
N VAL A 123 -2.31 -32.95 -8.15
CA VAL A 123 -2.56 -31.79 -7.31
C VAL A 123 -3.92 -31.19 -7.67
N PRO A 124 -4.94 -31.33 -6.82
CA PRO A 124 -6.23 -30.71 -7.03
C PRO A 124 -6.18 -29.24 -6.62
N VAL A 125 -6.60 -28.35 -7.52
CA VAL A 125 -6.54 -26.90 -7.35
C VAL A 125 -7.87 -26.28 -7.76
N ALA A 126 -8.39 -25.35 -6.95
CA ALA A 126 -9.57 -24.58 -7.29
C ALA A 126 -9.39 -23.79 -8.61
N CYS A 127 -10.47 -23.69 -9.40
CA CYS A 127 -10.47 -22.94 -10.67
C CYS A 127 -9.94 -21.50 -10.53
N SER A 128 -10.26 -20.82 -9.44
CA SER A 128 -9.84 -19.44 -9.17
C SER A 128 -8.35 -19.32 -8.81
N TYR A 129 -7.64 -20.45 -8.69
CA TYR A 129 -6.24 -20.53 -8.25
C TYR A 129 -5.31 -21.18 -9.28
N ILE A 130 -5.77 -21.35 -10.51
CA ILE A 130 -4.92 -21.69 -11.65
C ILE A 130 -4.83 -20.53 -12.63
N THR A 131 -3.77 -20.48 -13.41
CA THR A 131 -3.52 -19.47 -14.45
C THR A 131 -2.74 -20.08 -15.62
N SER A 132 -2.65 -19.38 -16.75
CA SER A 132 -1.79 -19.80 -17.86
C SER A 132 -0.32 -19.76 -17.47
N VAL A 133 0.50 -20.60 -18.10
CA VAL A 133 1.92 -20.74 -17.75
C VAL A 133 2.76 -19.47 -18.02
N ASP A 134 2.30 -18.61 -18.92
CA ASP A 134 2.90 -17.33 -19.30
C ASP A 134 2.57 -16.16 -18.35
N LEU A 135 1.52 -16.27 -17.53
CA LEU A 135 1.13 -15.22 -16.57
C LEU A 135 1.86 -15.33 -15.25
N LEU A 136 2.05 -14.27 -14.48
CA LEU A 136 2.68 -14.38 -13.16
C LEU A 136 1.83 -15.20 -12.17
N ASP A 137 2.51 -15.89 -11.25
CA ASP A 137 1.89 -16.37 -10.01
C ASP A 137 1.67 -15.20 -9.04
N SER A 138 0.88 -15.42 -7.99
CA SER A 138 0.48 -14.38 -7.04
C SER A 138 1.65 -13.74 -6.33
N HIS A 139 2.71 -14.49 -6.00
CA HIS A 139 3.86 -13.96 -5.27
C HIS A 139 4.68 -13.02 -6.15
N LYS A 140 4.96 -13.45 -7.39
CA LYS A 140 5.65 -12.58 -8.36
C LYS A 140 4.82 -11.37 -8.77
N GLN A 141 3.50 -11.55 -8.91
CA GLN A 141 2.60 -10.44 -9.19
C GLN A 141 2.59 -9.44 -8.03
N TYR A 142 2.51 -9.91 -6.79
CA TYR A 142 2.59 -9.07 -5.60
C TYR A 142 3.92 -8.32 -5.52
N GLU A 143 5.06 -8.98 -5.76
CA GLU A 143 6.37 -8.34 -5.78
C GLU A 143 6.44 -7.25 -6.86
N GLN A 144 5.95 -7.53 -8.07
CA GLN A 144 5.92 -6.55 -9.14
C GLN A 144 4.99 -5.37 -8.82
N ASP A 145 3.80 -5.64 -8.28
CA ASP A 145 2.85 -4.61 -7.87
C ASP A 145 3.46 -3.72 -6.79
N TRP A 146 4.21 -4.30 -5.84
CA TRP A 146 4.93 -3.57 -4.81
C TRP A 146 6.07 -2.70 -5.38
N ILE A 147 6.85 -3.22 -6.34
CA ILE A 147 7.89 -2.45 -7.04
C ILE A 147 7.27 -1.28 -7.81
N ASN A 148 6.21 -1.55 -8.57
CA ASN A 148 5.50 -0.52 -9.33
C ASN A 148 4.91 0.55 -8.41
N ASP A 149 4.31 0.14 -7.28
CA ASP A 149 3.81 1.05 -6.26
C ASP A 149 4.94 1.94 -5.70
N SER A 150 6.10 1.33 -5.43
CA SER A 150 7.28 2.04 -4.95
C SER A 150 7.80 3.06 -5.96
N ILE A 151 7.89 2.70 -7.25
CA ILE A 151 8.30 3.60 -8.33
C ILE A 151 7.29 4.74 -8.47
N ASN A 152 6.00 4.44 -8.51
CA ASN A 152 4.94 5.44 -8.60
C ASN A 152 4.98 6.41 -7.42
N ASN A 153 5.22 5.91 -6.21
CA ASN A 153 5.35 6.70 -5.00
C ASN A 153 6.60 7.61 -5.05
N VAL A 154 7.75 7.13 -5.52
CA VAL A 154 8.95 7.96 -5.72
C VAL A 154 8.69 9.07 -6.75
N ASN A 155 8.10 8.73 -7.89
CA ASN A 155 7.76 9.69 -8.94
C ASN A 155 6.77 10.74 -8.44
N TYR A 156 5.71 10.30 -7.73
CA TYR A 156 4.74 11.19 -7.12
C TYR A 156 5.40 12.12 -6.10
N ALA A 157 6.30 11.58 -5.27
CA ALA A 157 6.97 12.34 -4.24
C ALA A 157 7.79 13.49 -4.78
N ALA A 158 8.48 13.31 -5.92
CA ALA A 158 9.27 14.34 -6.59
C ALA A 158 10.17 15.12 -5.60
N GLY A 159 10.80 14.39 -4.68
CA GLY A 159 11.68 14.94 -3.63
C GLY A 159 10.97 15.53 -2.40
N CYS A 160 9.64 15.55 -2.35
CA CYS A 160 8.88 16.08 -1.22
C CYS A 160 8.49 14.99 -0.21
N LYS A 161 8.92 15.14 1.05
CA LYS A 161 8.70 14.14 2.11
C LYS A 161 7.21 13.94 2.46
N PHE A 162 6.36 14.96 2.30
CA PHE A 162 4.92 14.85 2.55
C PHE A 162 4.21 13.83 1.66
N LYS A 163 4.81 13.51 0.52
CA LYS A 163 4.25 12.64 -0.51
C LYS A 163 4.79 11.21 -0.50
N ILE A 164 5.71 10.91 0.41
CA ILE A 164 6.28 9.56 0.53
C ILE A 164 5.32 8.71 1.35
N ARG A 165 4.88 7.53 0.86
CA ARG A 165 3.97 6.67 1.65
C ARG A 165 4.58 6.05 2.91
N ASN A 166 5.87 5.74 2.95
CA ASN A 166 6.49 5.12 4.12
C ASN A 166 7.69 5.96 4.58
N VAL A 167 7.62 6.46 5.81
CA VAL A 167 8.70 7.18 6.47
C VAL A 167 8.79 6.64 7.90
N ASN A 168 9.99 6.21 8.33
CA ASN A 168 10.24 5.66 9.67
C ASN A 168 9.30 4.52 10.07
N ASN A 169 9.01 3.58 9.14
CA ASN A 169 8.05 2.49 9.31
C ASN A 169 6.60 2.93 9.59
N SER A 170 6.30 4.22 9.45
CA SER A 170 4.94 4.75 9.52
C SER A 170 4.39 4.90 8.10
N TRP A 171 3.44 4.02 7.77
CA TRP A 171 2.68 4.14 6.54
C TRP A 171 1.74 5.35 6.58
N SER A 172 1.68 6.12 5.49
CA SER A 172 0.71 7.18 5.24
C SER A 172 0.00 6.92 3.92
N ARG A 173 -1.21 7.46 3.79
CA ARG A 173 -2.04 7.30 2.60
C ARG A 173 -1.61 8.22 1.44
N ALA A 174 -0.31 8.51 1.33
CA ALA A 174 0.19 9.54 0.44
C ALA A 174 -0.09 9.26 -1.04
N GLY A 175 -0.63 10.26 -1.73
CA GLY A 175 -0.97 10.20 -3.14
C GLY A 175 -2.06 9.19 -3.54
N LEU A 176 -2.78 8.57 -2.59
CA LEU A 176 -3.82 7.60 -2.91
C LEU A 176 -5.12 8.27 -3.33
N ASN A 177 -5.61 9.26 -2.56
CA ASN A 177 -6.87 9.94 -2.84
C ASN A 177 -6.67 11.41 -3.24
N ASN A 178 -7.65 12.00 -3.91
CA ASN A 178 -7.50 13.37 -4.42
C ASN A 178 -7.34 14.41 -3.29
N ILE A 179 -8.05 14.24 -2.18
CA ILE A 179 -7.87 15.09 -0.99
C ILE A 179 -6.44 14.96 -0.40
N ASP A 180 -5.83 13.76 -0.45
CA ASP A 180 -4.44 13.58 -0.05
C ASP A 180 -3.49 14.31 -0.97
N LYS A 181 -3.68 14.16 -2.29
CA LYS A 181 -2.84 14.79 -3.31
C LYS A 181 -2.85 16.30 -3.18
N GLN A 182 -4.04 16.91 -3.10
CA GLN A 182 -4.18 18.35 -3.02
C GLN A 182 -3.54 18.93 -1.74
N SER A 183 -3.71 18.26 -0.60
CA SER A 183 -3.12 18.70 0.66
C SER A 183 -1.59 18.55 0.69
N GLU A 184 -1.08 17.46 0.13
CA GLU A 184 0.36 17.21 0.01
C GLU A 184 1.03 18.13 -1.02
N ASP A 185 0.42 18.34 -2.18
CA ASP A 185 0.89 19.27 -3.20
C ASP A 185 1.07 20.68 -2.63
N PHE A 186 0.10 21.13 -1.84
CA PHE A 186 0.17 22.43 -1.19
C PHE A 186 1.28 22.49 -0.13
N ALA A 187 1.40 21.48 0.74
CA ALA A 187 2.50 21.41 1.70
C ALA A 187 3.87 21.44 1.00
N CYS A 188 4.04 20.69 -0.10
CA CYS A 188 5.24 20.73 -0.92
C CYS A 188 5.48 22.09 -1.58
N SER A 189 4.41 22.79 -1.99
CA SER A 189 4.52 24.14 -2.55
C SER A 189 5.01 25.16 -1.52
N LEU A 190 4.66 24.99 -0.24
CA LEU A 190 5.15 25.84 0.85
C LEU A 190 6.65 25.64 1.05
N ILE A 191 7.15 24.39 1.04
CA ILE A 191 8.61 24.11 1.10
C ILE A 191 9.32 24.83 -0.06
N LYS A 192 8.79 24.74 -1.28
CA LYS A 192 9.38 25.40 -2.46
C LYS A 192 9.40 26.93 -2.36
N LYS A 193 8.48 27.51 -1.58
CA LYS A 193 8.44 28.95 -1.28
C LYS A 193 9.39 29.36 -0.15
N GLY A 194 10.13 28.41 0.44
CA GLY A 194 11.04 28.68 1.55
C GLY A 194 10.38 28.68 2.93
N ILE A 195 9.13 28.22 3.05
CA ILE A 195 8.51 28.04 4.36
C ILE A 195 9.20 26.89 5.07
N ASP A 196 9.74 27.19 6.25
CA ASP A 196 10.58 26.26 6.99
C ASP A 196 9.77 25.34 7.91
N THR A 197 8.61 25.78 8.41
CA THR A 197 7.85 25.05 9.43
C THR A 197 6.45 24.75 8.93
N ILE A 198 6.17 23.47 8.64
CA ILE A 198 4.91 23.03 8.02
C ILE A 198 4.42 21.77 8.73
N MET A 199 3.15 21.75 9.11
CA MET A 199 2.46 20.61 9.68
C MET A 199 1.27 20.22 8.81
N LEU A 200 1.23 18.97 8.34
CA LEU A 200 0.11 18.38 7.61
C LEU A 200 -0.61 17.39 8.52
N CYS A 201 -1.83 17.73 8.90
CA CYS A 201 -2.73 16.90 9.70
C CYS A 201 -3.82 16.32 8.80
N LYS A 202 -4.12 15.04 8.93
CA LYS A 202 -5.19 14.38 8.18
C LYS A 202 -6.05 13.55 9.11
N TYR A 203 -7.36 13.63 8.90
CA TYR A 203 -8.33 12.70 9.41
C TYR A 203 -8.82 11.87 8.24
N ILE A 204 -8.49 10.57 8.26
CA ILE A 204 -8.47 9.65 7.12
C ILE A 204 -9.54 8.58 7.34
N PHE A 205 -10.29 8.27 6.29
CA PHE A 205 -11.14 7.07 6.21
C PHE A 205 -10.59 6.11 5.16
N ASP A 206 -11.11 4.88 5.12
CA ASP A 206 -10.56 3.80 4.30
C ASP A 206 -10.54 4.14 2.79
N ASN A 207 -11.58 4.82 2.30
CA ASN A 207 -11.80 5.04 0.87
C ASN A 207 -11.44 6.44 0.35
N GLY A 208 -11.02 7.39 1.19
CA GLY A 208 -10.61 8.71 0.71
C GLY A 208 -11.69 9.69 0.30
N SER A 209 -12.94 9.25 0.31
CA SER A 209 -14.03 9.95 -0.37
C SER A 209 -15.13 10.39 0.58
N LEU A 210 -15.13 9.93 1.84
CA LEU A 210 -16.18 10.28 2.79
C LEU A 210 -16.16 11.79 3.10
N PRO A 211 -17.33 12.45 3.24
CA PRO A 211 -17.41 13.87 3.64
C PRO A 211 -16.79 14.16 5.00
N GLY A 212 -16.69 13.13 5.86
CA GLY A 212 -16.02 13.24 7.15
C GLY A 212 -14.50 13.39 7.04
N GLU A 213 -13.91 13.11 5.89
CA GLU A 213 -12.47 13.14 5.67
C GLU A 213 -11.93 14.55 5.50
N LYS A 214 -10.80 14.84 6.15
CA LYS A 214 -10.24 16.19 6.21
C LYS A 214 -8.73 16.18 6.14
N GLY A 215 -8.18 17.19 5.47
CA GLY A 215 -6.75 17.51 5.47
C GLY A 215 -6.54 18.96 5.89
N PHE A 216 -5.53 19.22 6.71
CA PHE A 216 -5.20 20.55 7.20
C PHE A 216 -3.71 20.77 7.09
N ILE A 217 -3.32 21.90 6.52
CA ILE A 217 -1.93 22.33 6.42
C ILE A 217 -1.82 23.56 7.28
N LEU A 218 -1.04 23.45 8.34
CA LEU A 218 -0.68 24.54 9.24
C LEU A 218 0.78 24.91 8.95
N TRP A 219 1.09 26.20 8.94
CA TRP A 219 2.48 26.63 8.79
C TRP A 219 2.73 27.96 9.50
N ILE A 220 4.00 28.26 9.70
CA ILE A 220 4.47 29.53 10.22
C ILE A 220 5.26 30.22 9.11
N ASP A 221 4.92 31.47 8.81
CA ASP A 221 5.63 32.32 7.87
C ASP A 221 5.93 33.67 8.54
N ASN A 222 7.20 34.04 8.64
CA ASN A 222 7.66 35.26 9.30
C ASN A 222 7.04 35.48 10.70
N GLY A 223 6.91 34.39 11.47
CA GLY A 223 6.36 34.40 12.82
C GLY A 223 4.83 34.31 12.90
N GLN A 224 4.11 34.56 11.80
CA GLN A 224 2.65 34.47 11.71
C GLN A 224 2.21 33.04 11.36
N GLY A 225 1.18 32.54 12.04
CA GLY A 225 0.60 31.24 11.76
C GLY A 225 -0.52 31.31 10.71
N TYR A 226 -0.67 30.23 9.94
CA TYR A 226 -1.68 30.09 8.90
C TYR A 226 -2.23 28.68 8.80
N VAL A 227 -3.44 28.54 8.27
CA VAL A 227 -4.05 27.24 7.95
C VAL A 227 -4.67 27.24 6.56
N LYS A 228 -4.65 26.07 5.91
CA LYS A 228 -5.47 25.74 4.77
C LYS A 228 -6.13 24.37 4.99
N SER A 229 -7.44 24.30 4.80
CA SER A 229 -8.22 23.07 4.97
C SER A 229 -8.66 22.48 3.62
N TYR A 230 -8.79 21.16 3.62
CA TYR A 230 -9.23 20.31 2.53
C TYR A 230 -10.28 19.37 3.07
N PHE A 231 -11.35 19.14 2.32
CA PHE A 231 -12.49 18.31 2.73
C PHE A 231 -13.16 17.72 1.49
N ASN A 232 -13.92 16.64 1.67
CA ASN A 232 -14.82 16.15 0.63
C ASN A 232 -16.20 16.77 0.83
N ASN A 233 -16.84 17.21 -0.25
CA ASN A 233 -18.21 17.73 -0.19
C ASN A 233 -19.25 16.59 -0.09
N ALA A 234 -20.54 16.93 -0.04
CA ALA A 234 -21.63 15.95 0.03
C ALA A 234 -21.69 14.99 -1.18
N SER A 235 -21.07 15.38 -2.30
CA SER A 235 -20.92 14.55 -3.50
C SER A 235 -19.64 13.74 -3.53
N HIS A 236 -18.91 13.66 -2.40
CA HIS A 236 -17.63 12.97 -2.28
C HIS A 236 -16.48 13.57 -3.11
N GLU A 237 -16.65 14.80 -3.60
CA GLU A 237 -15.64 15.50 -4.39
C GLU A 237 -14.76 16.38 -3.49
N PRO A 238 -13.44 16.38 -3.70
CA PRO A 238 -12.50 17.14 -2.89
C PRO A 238 -12.62 18.64 -3.17
N THR A 239 -12.60 19.42 -2.11
CA THR A 239 -12.66 20.88 -2.12
C THR A 239 -11.77 21.44 -1.00
N ASN A 240 -11.56 22.75 -0.98
CA ASN A 240 -10.65 23.41 -0.05
C ASN A 240 -11.08 24.85 0.24
N ASN A 241 -10.70 25.34 1.42
CA ASN A 241 -10.85 26.76 1.77
C ASN A 241 -9.61 27.55 1.30
N LYS A 242 -9.74 28.87 1.27
CA LYS A 242 -8.57 29.75 1.12
C LYS A 242 -7.66 29.63 2.35
N ALA A 243 -6.38 29.92 2.13
CA ALA A 243 -5.44 30.10 3.24
C ALA A 243 -5.91 31.28 4.10
N MET A 244 -5.89 31.10 5.42
CA MET A 244 -6.27 32.13 6.38
C MET A 244 -5.28 32.20 7.55
N SER A 245 -5.24 33.35 8.22
CA SER A 245 -4.49 33.50 9.47
C SER A 245 -5.06 32.54 10.52
N PHE A 246 -4.18 31.85 11.24
CA PHE A 246 -4.55 30.87 12.24
C PHE A 246 -3.45 30.71 13.25
N ASP A 247 -3.82 30.58 14.52
CA ASP A 247 -2.86 30.35 15.60
C ASP A 247 -2.31 28.91 15.58
N SER A 248 -1.37 28.70 14.65
CA SER A 248 -0.68 27.43 14.40
C SER A 248 0.49 27.21 15.36
N ARG A 249 1.02 28.29 15.96
CA ARG A 249 2.26 28.26 16.73
C ARG A 249 2.10 27.37 17.96
N ASP A 250 1.06 27.57 18.75
CA ASP A 250 0.80 26.74 19.95
C ASP A 250 0.75 25.24 19.63
N LEU A 251 0.15 24.87 18.49
CA LEU A 251 0.02 23.48 18.08
C LEU A 251 1.38 22.88 17.70
N ILE A 252 2.23 23.65 17.03
CA ILE A 252 3.57 23.22 16.63
C ILE A 252 4.54 23.23 17.82
N ASP A 253 4.49 24.26 18.64
CA ASP A 253 5.34 24.39 19.83
C ASP A 253 5.06 23.26 20.83
N TYR A 254 3.80 22.82 20.98
CA TYR A 254 3.47 21.66 21.80
C TYR A 254 4.29 20.42 21.42
N PHE A 255 4.52 20.17 20.12
CA PHE A 255 5.33 19.04 19.66
C PHE A 255 6.77 19.11 20.19
N PHE A 256 7.41 20.27 20.04
CA PHE A 256 8.80 20.46 20.42
C PHE A 256 8.99 20.52 21.94
N ILE A 257 8.11 21.23 22.65
CA ILE A 257 8.13 21.35 24.12
C ILE A 257 8.00 19.97 24.77
N ASN A 258 7.08 19.13 24.27
CA ASN A 258 6.82 17.81 24.85
C ASN A 258 7.64 16.69 24.20
N ARG A 259 8.58 17.01 23.28
CA ARG A 259 9.45 16.05 22.59
C ARG A 259 8.69 14.84 22.06
N LEU A 260 7.59 15.09 21.35
CA LEU A 260 6.72 14.01 20.86
C LEU A 260 7.44 13.06 19.89
N ASP A 261 8.55 13.51 19.29
CA ASP A 261 9.48 12.68 18.52
C ASP A 261 10.10 11.51 19.32
N THR A 262 10.15 11.64 20.65
CA THR A 262 10.72 10.63 21.55
C THR A 262 9.67 9.73 22.21
N VAL A 263 8.38 10.04 22.04
CA VAL A 263 7.29 9.27 22.64
C VAL A 263 7.02 8.03 21.80
N THR A 264 7.52 6.88 22.26
CA THR A 264 7.35 5.59 21.57
C THR A 264 6.05 4.88 21.90
N SER A 265 5.39 5.24 23.02
CA SER A 265 4.08 4.69 23.37
C SER A 265 2.99 5.21 22.43
N THR A 266 1.94 4.40 22.27
CA THR A 266 0.72 4.76 21.56
C THR A 266 -0.41 5.03 22.56
N PRO A 267 -1.31 5.97 22.27
CA PRO A 267 -2.56 6.11 23.02
C PRO A 267 -3.31 4.79 23.16
N LYS A 268 -3.95 4.59 24.31
CA LYS A 268 -4.85 3.44 24.53
C LYS A 268 -6.24 3.75 23.98
N SER A 269 -6.91 2.75 23.40
CA SER A 269 -8.33 2.82 23.06
C SER A 269 -9.00 1.50 23.41
N GLU A 270 -10.19 1.60 23.96
CA GLU A 270 -11.08 0.48 24.25
C GLU A 270 -11.95 0.12 23.04
N ILE A 271 -11.99 0.98 22.02
CA ILE A 271 -12.77 0.79 20.80
C ILE A 271 -11.82 0.55 19.63
N TRP A 272 -11.83 -0.69 19.14
CA TRP A 272 -11.22 -1.04 17.87
C TRP A 272 -12.24 -0.83 16.77
N ILE A 273 -11.91 0.03 15.81
CA ILE A 273 -12.76 0.27 14.65
C ILE A 273 -12.27 -0.63 13.52
N SER A 274 -13.18 -1.45 12.98
CA SER A 274 -12.91 -2.11 11.69
C SER A 274 -12.87 -1.05 10.59
N HIS A 275 -11.92 -1.15 9.67
CA HIS A 275 -11.59 -0.22 8.57
C HIS A 275 -10.69 0.95 8.98
N SER A 276 -9.71 1.28 8.11
CA SER A 276 -8.53 2.16 8.26
C SER A 276 -8.80 3.62 8.64
N LEU A 277 -9.66 3.86 9.62
CA LEU A 277 -9.97 5.16 10.16
C LEU A 277 -8.76 5.61 10.96
N GLY A 278 -8.23 6.78 10.66
CA GLY A 278 -7.00 7.18 11.33
C GLY A 278 -6.69 8.64 11.27
N TYR A 279 -5.72 8.98 12.10
CA TYR A 279 -5.16 10.30 12.21
C TYR A 279 -3.73 10.23 11.69
N SER A 280 -3.34 11.17 10.83
CA SER A 280 -1.97 11.27 10.35
C SER A 280 -1.43 12.69 10.54
N ILE A 281 -0.34 12.83 11.27
CA ILE A 281 0.42 14.08 11.32
C ILE A 281 1.76 13.88 10.64
N GLN A 282 2.14 14.88 9.86
CA GLN A 282 3.46 15.02 9.29
C GLN A 282 3.96 16.41 9.64
N LEU A 283 5.15 16.51 10.23
CA LEU A 283 5.76 17.79 10.61
C LEU A 283 7.11 17.92 9.92
N TYR A 284 7.29 19.01 9.21
CA TYR A 284 8.54 19.40 8.56
C TYR A 284 9.12 20.63 9.25
N VAL A 285 10.40 20.54 9.60
CA VAL A 285 11.29 21.68 9.84
C VAL A 285 12.63 21.43 9.13
N PRO A 286 13.50 22.44 8.90
CA PRO A 286 14.76 22.21 8.20
C PRO A 286 15.59 21.12 8.87
N GLY A 287 16.01 20.12 8.10
CA GLY A 287 16.77 18.98 8.61
C GLY A 287 15.97 17.91 9.36
N PHE A 288 14.67 18.12 9.61
CA PHE A 288 13.85 17.19 10.38
C PHE A 288 12.49 16.93 9.73
N PHE A 289 12.06 15.67 9.74
CA PHE A 289 10.73 15.31 9.28
C PHE A 289 10.16 14.22 10.18
N TYR A 290 9.05 14.53 10.84
CA TYR A 290 8.33 13.62 11.69
C TYR A 290 7.05 13.17 11.03
N ARG A 291 6.66 11.92 11.30
CA ARG A 291 5.39 11.35 10.89
C ARG A 291 4.87 10.44 11.98
N GLU A 292 3.58 10.57 12.25
CA GLU A 292 2.83 9.64 13.05
C GLU A 292 1.53 9.28 12.32
N ARG A 293 1.14 8.01 12.43
CA ARG A 293 -0.20 7.57 12.08
C ARG A 293 -0.80 6.75 13.23
N LEU A 294 -2.01 7.10 13.61
CA LEU A 294 -2.83 6.33 14.55
C LEU A 294 -4.00 5.74 13.75
N THR A 295 -4.05 4.41 13.61
CA THR A 295 -5.08 3.67 12.86
C THR A 295 -6.00 2.91 13.78
N ASP A 296 -7.30 2.91 13.51
CA ASP A 296 -8.30 2.09 14.20
C ASP A 296 -8.50 2.48 15.68
N PHE A 297 -8.10 3.71 16.04
CA PHE A 297 -8.17 4.27 17.39
C PHE A 297 -9.12 5.46 17.48
N ILE A 298 -9.84 5.60 18.59
CA ILE A 298 -10.48 6.87 18.98
C ILE A 298 -9.61 7.57 20.01
N ILE A 299 -8.90 8.62 19.59
CA ILE A 299 -7.95 9.37 20.44
C ILE A 299 -8.57 9.96 21.71
N LYS A 300 -9.89 10.20 21.72
CA LYS A 300 -10.60 10.81 22.85
C LYS A 300 -10.64 9.96 24.13
N GLN A 301 -10.24 8.68 24.07
CA GLN A 301 -10.32 7.79 25.24
C GLN A 301 -9.10 7.86 26.16
N ASP A 302 -7.92 8.20 25.64
CA ASP A 302 -6.70 8.35 26.44
C ASP A 302 -6.26 9.80 26.43
N THR A 303 -7.01 10.64 27.14
CA THR A 303 -6.81 12.10 27.20
C THR A 303 -5.54 12.51 27.93
N THR A 304 -4.86 11.57 28.60
CA THR A 304 -3.62 11.84 29.34
C THR A 304 -2.35 11.58 28.52
N HIS A 305 -2.45 10.80 27.45
CA HIS A 305 -1.31 10.49 26.61
C HIS A 305 -0.86 11.74 25.81
N PRO A 306 0.44 12.10 25.77
CA PRO A 306 0.90 13.33 25.10
C PRO A 306 0.49 13.43 23.62
N LYS A 307 0.56 12.32 22.88
CA LYS A 307 0.08 12.26 21.48
C LYS A 307 -1.43 12.51 21.37
N SER A 308 -2.23 12.06 22.33
CA SER A 308 -3.67 12.30 22.34
C SER A 308 -4.01 13.74 22.65
N ILE A 309 -3.32 14.33 23.64
CA ILE A 309 -3.47 15.74 24.00
C ILE A 309 -3.21 16.60 22.76
N TRP A 310 -2.10 16.34 22.06
CA TRP A 310 -1.75 17.08 20.84
C TRP A 310 -2.82 16.97 19.76
N TRP A 311 -3.30 15.75 19.49
CA TRP A 311 -4.36 15.53 18.52
C TRP A 311 -5.68 16.16 18.91
N ASN A 312 -6.05 16.14 20.19
CA ASN A 312 -7.27 16.79 20.68
C ASN A 312 -7.15 18.31 20.53
N MET A 313 -6.01 18.92 20.86
CA MET A 313 -5.76 20.35 20.63
C MET A 313 -5.93 20.71 19.15
N ILE A 314 -5.32 19.93 18.26
CA ILE A 314 -5.44 20.10 16.79
C ILE A 314 -6.91 19.97 16.38
N SER A 315 -7.58 18.90 16.79
CA SER A 315 -8.97 18.63 16.40
C SER A 315 -9.92 19.72 16.91
N GLU A 316 -9.77 20.18 18.15
CA GLU A 316 -10.62 21.22 18.74
C GLU A 316 -10.46 22.55 18.02
N LYS A 317 -9.22 23.00 17.79
CA LYS A 317 -8.98 24.25 17.07
C LYS A 317 -9.47 24.17 15.62
N LEU A 318 -9.26 23.03 14.94
CA LEU A 318 -9.64 22.87 13.54
C LEU A 318 -11.14 22.59 13.32
N MET A 319 -11.86 22.06 14.30
CA MET A 319 -13.33 21.89 14.22
C MET A 319 -14.08 23.23 14.11
N THR A 320 -13.45 24.34 14.49
CA THR A 320 -14.02 25.68 14.32
C THR A 320 -13.98 26.17 12.87
N LEU A 321 -13.14 25.58 12.02
CA LEU A 321 -13.04 25.90 10.61
C LEU A 321 -14.24 25.28 9.88
N LYS A 322 -15.27 26.08 9.64
CA LYS A 322 -16.42 25.66 8.83
C LYS A 322 -15.98 25.47 7.37
N GLN A 323 -16.65 24.52 6.72
CA GLN A 323 -16.70 24.47 5.26
C GLN A 323 -17.49 25.71 4.82
N GLU A 324 -16.82 26.61 4.08
CA GLU A 324 -17.48 27.78 3.49
C GLU A 324 -18.32 27.40 2.26
#